data_AF-A0AAV8VYC9-F1
#
_entry.id   AF-A0AAV8VYC9-F1
#
_cell.length_a   1.000
_cell.length_b   1.000
_cell.length_c   1.000
_cell.angle_alpha   90.00
_cell.angle_beta   90.00
_cell.angle_gamma   90.00
#
_symmetry.space_group_name_H-M   'P 1'
#
loop_
_entity.id
_entity.type
_entity.pdbx_description
1 polymer ?
#
loop_
_entity_poly.entity_id
_entity_poly.type
_entity_poly.pdbx_seq_one_letter_code
_entity_poly.pdbx_strand_id
1 'polypeptide(L)'
;MVSRLLFCRYVKRNRKSILIERHDIVRWRLGYLNSIKEFRKENRPIYYLDETWVNEGHSKEKVWVDNSITSRRDAFIQGLSTGLKNPSGKGKLLHAGSENGFVNDALLLFEGKKSGDYHEEMNANVFENWFSEFLKKLPDNSVIVMDNASYHSRKVEKVPTQSSKKADMQAWLR
;
A
#
# COMPACT_ATOMS: atom_id res chain seq x y z
N MET A 1 -14.52 -43.82 14.53
CA MET A 1 -14.51 -43.10 15.82
C MET A 1 -14.22 -41.63 15.51
N VAL A 2 -15.22 -40.76 15.69
CA VAL A 2 -15.21 -39.37 15.22
C VAL A 2 -14.33 -38.53 16.15
N SER A 3 -13.13 -38.14 15.70
CA SER A 3 -12.24 -37.27 16.48
C SER A 3 -12.84 -35.86 16.53
N ARG A 4 -13.30 -35.47 17.72
CA ARG A 4 -13.88 -34.16 18.01
C ARG A 4 -12.86 -33.04 17.74
N LEU A 5 -13.31 -32.01 17.02
CA LEU A 5 -12.70 -30.68 16.85
C LEU A 5 -12.62 -29.90 18.18
N LEU A 6 -11.92 -30.43 19.19
CA LEU A 6 -11.89 -29.89 20.56
C LEU A 6 -10.93 -28.69 20.75
N PHE A 7 -10.10 -28.36 19.76
CA PHE A 7 -9.03 -27.36 19.91
C PHE A 7 -9.27 -26.05 19.13
N CYS A 8 -10.33 -25.99 18.33
CA CYS A 8 -10.70 -24.80 17.57
C CYS A 8 -11.63 -23.89 18.39
N ARG A 9 -11.25 -22.62 18.57
CA ARG A 9 -12.12 -21.59 19.19
C ARG A 9 -12.53 -20.54 18.17
N TYR A 10 -13.78 -20.10 18.26
CA TYR A 10 -14.29 -18.99 17.45
C TYR A 10 -13.93 -17.66 18.12
N VAL A 11 -12.94 -16.96 17.59
CA VAL A 11 -12.36 -15.76 18.22
C VAL A 11 -12.41 -14.56 17.30
N LYS A 12 -12.52 -13.36 17.90
CA LYS A 12 -12.39 -12.09 17.19
C LYS A 12 -10.94 -11.91 16.76
N ARG A 13 -10.73 -11.55 15.50
CA ARG A 13 -9.38 -11.24 14.99
C ARG A 13 -8.86 -9.97 15.67
N ASN A 14 -7.64 -10.01 16.18
CA ASN A 14 -6.97 -8.86 16.76
C ASN A 14 -5.84 -8.38 15.84
N ARG A 15 -5.84 -7.10 15.45
CA ARG A 15 -4.73 -6.50 14.71
C ARG A 15 -3.65 -6.12 15.72
N LYS A 16 -2.48 -6.76 15.64
CA LYS A 16 -1.30 -6.33 16.41
C LYS A 16 -0.66 -5.12 15.72
N SER A 17 -1.30 -3.95 15.78
CA SER A 17 -0.65 -2.69 15.41
C SER A 17 -0.08 -2.06 16.67
N ILE A 18 1.25 -2.15 16.83
CA ILE A 18 1.97 -1.41 17.88
C ILE A 18 2.34 -0.07 17.25
N LEU A 19 1.90 1.02 17.86
CA LEU A 19 2.38 2.36 17.51
C LEU A 19 3.82 2.45 18.00
N ILE A 20 4.78 2.50 17.08
CA ILE A 20 6.18 2.70 17.40
C ILE A 20 6.48 4.19 17.30
N GLU A 21 6.84 4.79 18.43
CA GLU A 21 7.14 6.22 18.54
C GLU A 21 8.65 6.46 18.41
N ARG A 22 9.14 6.45 17.17
CA ARG A 22 10.54 6.85 16.91
C ARG A 22 10.65 8.36 16.75
N HIS A 23 11.67 8.97 17.35
CA HIS A 23 11.87 10.42 17.33
C HIS A 23 12.00 11.01 15.90
N ASP A 24 12.59 10.26 14.97
CA ASP A 24 12.70 10.67 13.56
C ASP A 24 11.33 10.73 12.88
N ILE A 25 10.48 9.71 13.09
CA ILE A 25 9.10 9.68 12.58
C ILE A 25 8.28 10.84 13.16
N VAL A 26 8.44 11.13 14.46
CA VAL A 26 7.77 12.28 15.10
C VAL A 26 8.20 13.59 14.44
N ARG A 27 9.50 13.79 14.21
CA ARG A 27 10.03 14.98 13.55
C ARG A 27 9.49 15.13 12.12
N TRP A 28 9.44 14.05 11.34
CA TRP A 28 8.87 14.08 9.99
C TRP A 28 7.38 14.43 9.98
N ARG A 29 6.61 13.86 10.91
CA ARG A 29 5.19 14.21 11.08
C ARG A 29 4.99 15.67 11.45
N LEU A 30 5.82 16.20 12.35
CA LEU A 30 5.76 17.62 12.72
C LEU A 30 6.06 18.52 11.52
N GLY A 31 7.09 18.18 10.73
CA GLY A 31 7.42 18.92 9.50
C GLY A 31 6.29 18.90 8.47
N TYR A 32 5.68 17.74 8.26
CA TYR A 32 4.49 17.60 7.42
C TYR A 32 3.34 18.49 7.90
N LEU A 33 2.99 18.41 9.19
CA LEU A 33 1.89 19.20 9.75
C LEU A 33 2.12 20.71 9.64
N ASN A 34 3.36 21.17 9.88
CA ASN A 34 3.73 22.57 9.70
C ASN A 34 3.57 23.00 8.23
N SER A 35 4.01 22.18 7.29
CA SER A 35 3.89 22.48 5.85
C SER A 35 2.41 22.60 5.43
N ILE A 36 1.58 21.64 5.84
CA ILE A 36 0.13 21.68 5.58
C ILE A 36 -0.53 22.92 6.21
N LYS A 37 -0.09 23.33 7.41
CA LYS A 37 -0.61 24.53 8.06
C LYS A 37 -0.29 25.79 7.27
N GLU A 38 0.93 25.93 6.77
CA GLU A 38 1.30 27.09 5.93
C GLU A 38 0.56 27.08 4.59
N PHE A 39 0.42 25.93 3.92
CA PHE A 39 -0.35 25.86 2.67
C PHE A 39 -1.82 26.26 2.85
N ARG A 40 -2.44 25.87 3.97
CA ARG A 40 -3.79 26.31 4.32
C ARG A 40 -3.87 27.81 4.59
N LYS A 41 -2.85 28.38 5.26
CA LYS A 41 -2.77 29.83 5.52
C LYS A 41 -2.61 30.63 4.22
N GLU A 42 -1.90 30.09 3.24
CA GLU A 42 -1.78 30.63 1.88
C GLU A 42 -3.02 30.38 1.00
N ASN A 43 -4.04 29.71 1.55
CA ASN A 43 -5.27 29.33 0.85
C ASN A 43 -5.00 28.51 -0.43
N ARG A 44 -3.98 27.64 -0.39
CA ARG A 44 -3.61 26.78 -1.51
C ARG A 44 -4.53 25.55 -1.56
N PRO A 45 -5.06 25.19 -2.74
CA PRO A 45 -5.82 23.94 -2.90
C PRO A 45 -4.94 22.73 -2.57
N ILE A 46 -5.38 21.86 -1.65
CA ILE A 46 -4.64 20.66 -1.28
C ILE A 46 -5.39 19.41 -1.75
N TYR A 47 -4.71 18.61 -2.55
CA TYR A 47 -5.20 17.34 -3.07
C TYR A 47 -4.43 16.18 -2.45
N TYR A 48 -5.17 15.17 -2.01
CA TYR A 48 -4.64 13.93 -1.47
C TYR A 48 -4.93 12.82 -2.47
N LEU A 49 -3.92 12.04 -2.79
CA LEU A 49 -4.07 10.83 -3.60
C LEU A 49 -3.57 9.63 -2.80
N ASP A 50 -4.20 8.49 -3.04
CA ASP A 50 -3.80 7.23 -2.45
C ASP A 50 -4.24 6.06 -3.33
N GLU A 51 -3.56 4.94 -3.20
CA GLU A 51 -4.01 3.67 -3.75
C GLU A 51 -4.58 2.75 -2.68
N THR A 52 -5.75 2.19 -2.95
CA THR A 52 -6.35 1.18 -2.09
C THR A 52 -6.72 -0.07 -2.85
N TRP A 53 -6.80 -1.17 -2.13
CA TRP A 53 -7.20 -2.45 -2.68
C TRP A 53 -8.69 -2.70 -2.43
N VAL A 54 -9.38 -3.04 -3.51
CA VAL A 54 -10.76 -3.54 -3.42
C VAL A 54 -10.66 -5.00 -2.96
N ASN A 55 -11.19 -5.28 -1.76
CA ASN A 55 -11.23 -6.58 -1.08
C ASN A 55 -9.99 -7.01 -0.25
N GLU A 56 -8.91 -6.23 -0.18
CA GLU A 56 -7.80 -6.61 0.70
C GLU A 56 -8.21 -6.52 2.17
N GLY A 57 -8.16 -7.64 2.88
CA GLY A 57 -8.54 -7.69 4.28
C GLY A 57 -10.04 -7.81 4.55
N HIS A 58 -10.90 -7.90 3.52
CA HIS A 58 -12.30 -8.31 3.68
C HIS A 58 -12.38 -9.72 4.29
N SER A 59 -12.42 -9.78 5.60
CA SER A 59 -12.35 -11.00 6.38
C SER A 59 -13.53 -11.01 7.32
N LYS A 60 -14.11 -12.18 7.60
CA LYS A 60 -15.08 -12.29 8.69
C LYS A 60 -14.41 -11.85 10.00
N GLU A 61 -15.08 -11.01 10.78
CA GLU A 61 -14.58 -10.44 12.04
C GLU A 61 -14.13 -11.52 13.02
N LYS A 62 -14.84 -12.66 12.99
CA LYS A 62 -14.57 -13.84 13.79
C LYS A 62 -14.17 -15.00 12.90
N VAL A 63 -13.15 -15.74 13.34
CA VAL A 63 -12.62 -16.91 12.65
C VAL A 63 -12.42 -18.05 13.64
N TRP A 64 -12.52 -19.28 13.16
CA TRP A 64 -12.09 -20.45 13.92
C TRP A 64 -10.56 -20.50 13.92
N VAL A 65 -9.96 -20.42 15.11
CA VAL A 65 -8.52 -20.55 15.32
C VAL A 65 -8.27 -21.84 16.06
N ASP A 66 -7.38 -22.66 15.52
CA ASP A 66 -6.84 -23.82 16.23
C ASP A 66 -5.77 -23.34 17.21
N ASN A 67 -6.03 -23.53 18.51
CA ASN A 67 -5.09 -23.12 19.55
C ASN A 67 -4.00 -24.17 19.82
N SER A 68 -4.08 -25.35 19.22
CA SER A 68 -3.03 -26.37 19.31
C SER A 68 -1.81 -26.04 18.44
N ILE A 69 -2.01 -25.18 17.43
CA ILE A 69 -0.95 -24.70 16.53
C ILE A 69 -0.37 -23.40 17.08
N THR A 70 0.82 -23.47 17.66
CA THR A 70 1.52 -22.31 18.24
C THR A 70 2.36 -21.56 17.21
N SER A 71 2.74 -22.20 16.09
CA SER A 71 3.55 -21.59 15.05
C SER A 71 3.24 -22.13 13.65
N ARG A 72 3.63 -21.37 12.61
CA ARG A 72 3.55 -21.80 11.20
C ARG A 72 4.38 -23.07 10.94
N ARG A 73 5.49 -23.24 11.66
CA ARG A 73 6.39 -24.38 11.51
C ARG A 73 5.75 -25.65 12.07
N ASP A 74 5.09 -25.55 13.22
CA ASP A 74 4.36 -26.67 13.83
C ASP A 74 3.17 -27.10 12.97
N ALA A 75 2.44 -26.13 12.40
CA ALA A 75 1.38 -26.41 11.43
C ALA A 75 1.92 -27.23 10.24
N PHE A 76 3.03 -26.78 9.65
CA PHE A 76 3.64 -27.43 8.50
C PHE A 76 4.13 -28.85 8.82
N ILE A 77 4.81 -29.05 9.96
CA ILE A 77 5.30 -30.36 10.40
C ILE A 77 4.14 -31.34 10.63
N GLN A 78 3.00 -30.85 11.12
CA GLN A 78 1.80 -31.64 11.36
C GLN A 78 0.88 -31.77 10.12
N GLY A 79 1.27 -31.21 8.96
CA GLY A 79 0.45 -31.21 7.75
C GLY A 79 -0.82 -30.34 7.84
N LEU A 80 -0.89 -29.43 8.81
CA LEU A 80 -2.01 -28.53 9.07
C LEU A 80 -1.77 -27.15 8.42
N SER A 81 -2.87 -26.46 8.09
CA SER A 81 -2.81 -25.07 7.62
C SER A 81 -2.91 -24.09 8.80
N THR A 82 -2.29 -22.91 8.70
CA THR A 82 -2.41 -21.85 9.73
C THR A 82 -3.75 -21.09 9.68
N GLY A 83 -4.82 -21.73 9.21
CA GLY A 83 -6.16 -21.14 9.07
C GLY A 83 -6.42 -20.44 7.73
N LEU A 84 -7.58 -19.77 7.66
CA LEU A 84 -8.05 -19.05 6.48
C LEU A 84 -7.03 -18.00 6.03
N LYS A 85 -6.57 -18.10 4.78
CA LYS A 85 -5.85 -17.01 4.12
C LYS A 85 -6.81 -15.82 4.02
N ASN A 86 -6.33 -14.62 4.34
CA ASN A 86 -7.05 -13.41 3.97
C ASN A 86 -7.27 -13.44 2.45
N PRO A 87 -8.42 -12.96 1.95
CA PRO A 87 -8.50 -12.67 0.53
C PRO A 87 -7.37 -11.69 0.19
N SER A 88 -6.52 -12.13 -0.74
CA SER A 88 -5.63 -11.23 -1.47
C SER A 88 -6.49 -10.46 -2.46
N GLY A 89 -6.27 -9.13 -2.52
CA GLY A 89 -7.15 -8.15 -3.16
C GLY A 89 -7.56 -8.54 -4.58
N LYS A 90 -8.80 -8.24 -4.93
CA LYS A 90 -9.33 -8.37 -6.29
C LYS A 90 -9.68 -6.97 -6.78
N GLY A 91 -8.64 -6.27 -7.23
CA GLY A 91 -8.69 -4.94 -7.83
C GLY A 91 -7.98 -3.88 -7.01
N LYS A 92 -7.38 -2.90 -7.69
CA LYS A 92 -6.73 -1.72 -7.11
C LYS A 92 -7.46 -0.47 -7.57
N LEU A 93 -7.56 0.53 -6.70
CA LEU A 93 -8.15 1.82 -6.99
C LEU A 93 -7.12 2.90 -6.68
N LEU A 94 -6.93 3.83 -7.61
CA LEU A 94 -6.20 5.09 -7.42
C LEU A 94 -7.17 6.25 -7.66
N HIS A 95 -7.23 7.19 -6.73
CA HIS A 95 -8.02 8.41 -6.88
C HIS A 95 -7.38 9.55 -6.09
N ALA A 96 -7.63 10.78 -6.54
CA ALA A 96 -7.33 12.00 -5.82
C ALA A 96 -8.58 12.80 -5.41
N GLY A 97 -8.52 13.47 -4.26
CA GLY A 97 -9.58 14.35 -3.78
C GLY A 97 -9.06 15.50 -2.90
N SER A 98 -9.91 16.48 -2.66
CA SER A 98 -9.64 17.66 -1.82
C SER A 98 -10.78 17.87 -0.81
N GLU A 99 -10.77 18.98 -0.10
CA GLU A 99 -11.90 19.38 0.76
C GLU A 99 -13.23 19.54 -0.02
N ASN A 100 -13.16 19.82 -1.33
CA ASN A 100 -14.31 19.97 -2.20
C ASN A 100 -14.77 18.63 -2.83
N GLY A 101 -14.19 17.51 -2.39
CA GLY A 101 -14.50 16.19 -2.90
C GLY A 101 -13.50 15.68 -3.94
N PHE A 102 -13.89 14.62 -4.64
CA PHE A 102 -13.07 13.92 -5.61
C PHE A 102 -12.88 14.71 -6.91
N VAL A 103 -11.70 14.58 -7.52
CA VAL A 103 -11.42 15.20 -8.82
C VAL A 103 -12.12 14.41 -9.91
N ASN A 104 -12.96 15.08 -10.71
CA ASN A 104 -13.70 14.44 -11.79
C ASN A 104 -12.76 13.71 -12.77
N ASP A 105 -13.17 12.51 -13.15
CA ASP A 105 -12.45 11.61 -14.06
C ASP A 105 -11.02 11.25 -13.61
N ALA A 106 -10.67 11.43 -12.33
CA ALA A 106 -9.37 11.03 -11.78
C ALA A 106 -9.35 9.61 -11.22
N LEU A 107 -10.48 8.89 -11.25
CA LEU A 107 -10.56 7.50 -10.82
C LEU A 107 -9.83 6.59 -11.81
N LEU A 108 -8.87 5.82 -11.32
CA LEU A 108 -8.24 4.72 -12.05
C LEU A 108 -8.48 3.40 -11.33
N LEU A 109 -9.14 2.48 -12.00
CA LEU A 109 -9.49 1.16 -11.48
C LEU A 109 -8.72 0.07 -12.23
N PHE A 110 -8.13 -0.85 -11.46
CA PHE A 110 -7.47 -2.04 -11.96
C PHE A 110 -8.29 -3.26 -11.58
N GLU A 111 -8.54 -4.14 -12.54
CA GLU A 111 -9.09 -5.46 -12.28
C GLU A 111 -7.95 -6.46 -12.16
N GLY A 112 -7.86 -7.14 -11.02
CA GLY A 112 -6.77 -8.08 -10.73
C GLY A 112 -6.77 -9.28 -11.69
N LYS A 113 -5.71 -9.44 -12.48
CA LYS A 113 -5.51 -10.63 -13.35
C LYS A 113 -4.89 -11.77 -12.54
N LYS A 114 -5.26 -13.02 -12.87
CA LYS A 114 -4.80 -14.24 -12.18
C LYS A 114 -3.30 -14.57 -12.36
N SER A 115 -2.48 -13.77 -13.05
CA SER A 115 -1.12 -14.18 -13.45
C SER A 115 -0.11 -14.22 -12.30
N GLY A 116 -0.44 -13.70 -11.12
CA GLY A 116 0.39 -13.87 -9.92
C GLY A 116 1.59 -12.90 -9.83
N ASP A 117 1.86 -12.11 -10.86
CA ASP A 117 2.81 -10.99 -10.79
C ASP A 117 2.07 -9.67 -10.49
N TYR A 118 2.10 -9.29 -9.22
CA TYR A 118 1.44 -8.11 -8.68
C TYR A 118 2.09 -6.79 -9.12
N HIS A 119 3.31 -6.82 -9.66
CA HIS A 119 4.02 -5.63 -10.14
C HIS A 119 3.61 -5.20 -11.56
N GLU A 120 2.81 -6.01 -12.25
CA GLU A 120 2.38 -5.71 -13.62
C GLU A 120 1.29 -4.62 -13.67
N GLU A 121 0.45 -4.49 -12.65
CA GLU A 121 -0.77 -3.66 -12.71
C GLU A 121 -0.54 -2.19 -12.33
N MET A 122 0.03 -1.90 -11.16
CA MET A 122 0.40 -0.53 -10.76
C MET A 122 1.92 -0.38 -10.74
N ASN A 123 2.46 0.25 -11.77
CA ASN A 123 3.88 0.53 -11.92
C ASN A 123 4.12 2.03 -12.18
N ALA A 124 5.39 2.44 -12.19
CA ALA A 124 5.77 3.84 -12.36
C ALA A 124 5.22 4.47 -13.65
N ASN A 125 5.21 3.75 -14.78
CA ASN A 125 4.70 4.29 -16.04
C ASN A 125 3.19 4.55 -15.98
N VAL A 126 2.44 3.62 -15.39
CA VAL A 126 0.99 3.77 -15.23
C VAL A 126 0.67 4.95 -14.32
N PHE A 127 1.38 5.06 -13.20
CA PHE A 127 1.25 6.19 -12.28
C PHE A 127 1.61 7.51 -12.97
N GLU A 128 2.75 7.60 -13.67
CA GLU A 128 3.20 8.81 -14.37
C GLU A 128 2.18 9.28 -15.43
N ASN A 129 1.63 8.35 -16.21
CA ASN A 129 0.59 8.67 -17.21
C ASN A 129 -0.67 9.22 -16.54
N TRP A 130 -1.16 8.55 -15.50
CA TRP A 130 -2.32 9.02 -14.74
C TRP A 130 -2.05 10.36 -14.07
N PHE A 131 -0.87 10.52 -13.46
CA PHE A 131 -0.47 11.73 -12.75
C PHE A 131 -0.40 12.92 -13.71
N SER A 132 0.08 12.72 -14.94
CA SER A 132 0.13 13.75 -15.97
C SER A 132 -1.26 14.24 -16.38
N GLU A 133 -2.25 13.34 -16.52
CA GLU A 133 -3.64 13.74 -16.79
C GLU A 133 -4.32 14.35 -15.58
N PHE A 134 -4.00 13.86 -14.38
CA PHE A 134 -4.48 14.41 -13.11
C PHE A 134 -4.02 15.85 -12.90
N LEU A 135 -2.73 16.16 -13.16
CA LEU A 135 -2.16 17.50 -13.02
C LEU A 135 -2.90 18.55 -13.87
N LYS A 136 -3.33 18.19 -15.08
CA LYS A 136 -4.07 19.10 -15.98
C LYS A 136 -5.43 19.53 -15.43
N LYS A 137 -5.95 18.82 -14.42
CA LYS A 137 -7.26 19.08 -13.81
C LYS A 137 -7.16 19.95 -12.56
N LEU A 138 -5.94 20.22 -12.09
CA LEU A 138 -5.73 20.97 -10.87
C LEU A 138 -5.62 22.47 -11.17
N PRO A 139 -6.16 23.33 -10.29
CA PRO A 139 -5.86 24.76 -10.33
C PRO A 139 -4.37 25.02 -10.14
N ASP A 140 -3.92 26.17 -10.63
CA ASP A 140 -2.56 26.64 -10.37
C ASP A 140 -2.26 26.74 -8.86
N ASN A 141 -0.99 26.59 -8.52
CA ASN A 141 -0.49 26.65 -7.14
C ASN A 141 -1.07 25.58 -6.19
N SER A 142 -1.66 24.51 -6.72
CA SER A 142 -2.12 23.36 -5.94
C SER A 142 -0.97 22.66 -5.21
N VAL A 143 -1.30 22.01 -4.10
CA VAL A 143 -0.42 21.12 -3.32
C VAL A 143 -0.93 19.70 -3.48
N ILE A 144 -0.02 18.77 -3.77
CA ILE A 144 -0.33 17.35 -3.88
C ILE A 144 0.33 16.62 -2.72
N VAL A 145 -0.46 15.83 -2.01
CA VAL A 145 -0.03 14.99 -0.89
C VAL A 145 -0.20 13.53 -1.31
N MET A 146 0.90 12.78 -1.24
CA MET A 146 0.96 11.35 -1.54
C MET A 146 1.94 10.67 -0.59
N ASP A 147 1.88 9.34 -0.51
CA ASP A 147 2.84 8.57 0.27
C ASP A 147 4.22 8.50 -0.42
N ASN A 148 5.16 7.75 0.16
CA ASN A 148 6.50 7.59 -0.40
C ASN A 148 6.69 6.21 -1.05
N ALA A 149 5.69 5.73 -1.80
CA ALA A 149 5.84 4.50 -2.57
C ALA A 149 6.92 4.65 -3.65
N SER A 150 7.74 3.62 -3.82
CA SER A 150 8.90 3.66 -4.72
C SER A 150 8.57 4.02 -6.17
N TYR A 151 7.37 3.71 -6.65
CA TYR A 151 6.93 4.00 -8.02
C TYR A 151 6.46 5.45 -8.22
N HIS A 152 6.26 6.24 -7.16
CA HIS A 152 5.94 7.67 -7.27
C HIS A 152 7.16 8.53 -7.63
N SER A 153 8.36 8.05 -7.33
CA SER A 153 9.61 8.82 -7.45
C SER A 153 10.64 8.12 -8.32
N ARG A 154 10.25 7.73 -9.54
CA ARG A 154 11.17 7.12 -10.50
C ARG A 154 12.23 8.13 -10.92
N LYS A 155 13.50 7.75 -10.78
CA LYS A 155 14.62 8.52 -11.32
C LYS A 155 14.73 8.26 -12.82
N VAL A 156 14.88 9.33 -13.60
CA VAL A 156 15.17 9.26 -15.04
C VAL A 156 16.44 8.44 -15.28
N GLU A 157 17.46 8.70 -14.47
CA GLU A 157 18.69 7.93 -14.46
C GLU A 157 18.71 6.97 -13.27
N LYS A 158 18.74 5.67 -13.55
CA LYS A 158 18.80 4.65 -12.52
C LYS A 158 20.24 4.43 -12.09
N VAL A 159 20.63 5.13 -11.02
CA VAL A 159 21.93 4.89 -10.38
C VAL A 159 22.01 3.42 -9.92
N PRO A 160 23.07 2.68 -10.32
CA PRO A 160 23.25 1.30 -9.91
C PRO A 160 23.28 1.17 -8.38
N THR A 161 22.64 0.12 -7.87
CA THR A 161 22.64 -0.25 -6.45
C THR A 161 23.61 -1.40 -6.21
N GLN A 162 23.87 -1.75 -4.94
CA GLN A 162 24.69 -2.93 -4.59
C GLN A 162 24.17 -4.25 -5.20
N SER A 163 22.88 -4.30 -5.57
CA SER A 163 22.25 -5.44 -6.24
C SER A 163 22.27 -5.38 -7.78
N SER A 164 22.79 -4.31 -8.38
CA SER A 164 22.89 -4.18 -9.84
C SER A 164 23.99 -5.09 -10.41
N LYS A 165 23.87 -5.49 -11.68
CA LYS A 165 24.90 -6.31 -12.31
C LYS A 165 26.15 -5.47 -12.54
N LYS A 166 27.34 -6.09 -12.45
CA LYS A 166 28.62 -5.43 -12.74
C LYS A 166 28.63 -4.74 -14.11
N ALA A 167 28.03 -5.37 -15.12
CA ALA A 167 27.93 -4.80 -16.46
C ALA A 167 27.12 -3.49 -16.47
N ASP A 168 25.99 -3.44 -15.77
CA ASP A 168 25.14 -2.26 -15.66
C ASP A 168 25.88 -1.13 -14.91
N MET A 169 26.63 -1.47 -13.85
CA MET A 169 27.48 -0.50 -13.14
C MET A 169 28.59 0.07 -14.03
N GLN A 170 29.25 -0.78 -14.82
CA GLN A 170 30.31 -0.36 -15.75
C GLN A 170 29.76 0.50 -16.90
N ALA A 171 28.55 0.20 -17.39
CA ALA A 171 27.89 1.00 -18.41
C ALA A 171 27.50 2.39 -17.87
N TRP A 172 27.08 2.47 -16.60
CA TRP A 172 26.72 3.73 -15.94
C TRP A 172 27.92 4.65 -15.67
N LEU A 173 29.11 4.08 -15.41
CA LEU A 173 30.34 4.85 -15.13
C LEU A 173 31.04 5.41 -16.38
N ARG A 174 30.57 5.08 -17.58
CA ARG A 174 31.14 5.55 -18.84
C ARG A 174 30.50 6.87 -19.26
#